data_AF-A0A7C3SCX3-F1
#
_entry.id   AF-A0A7C3SCX3-F1
#
_cell.length_a   1.000
_cell.length_b   1.000
_cell.length_c   1.000
_cell.angle_alpha   90.00
_cell.angle_beta   90.00
_cell.angle_gamma   90.00
#
_symmetry.space_group_name_H-M   'P 1'
#
loop_
_entity.id
_entity.type
_entity.pdbx_description
1 polymer ?
#
loop_
_entity_poly.entity_id
_entity_poly.type
_entity_poly.pdbx_seq_one_letter_code
_entity_poly.pdbx_strand_id
1 'polypeptide(L)'
;MSEKQSDVVERFVKIATELIPKDMFPDEVRRCMRTIVGETATKVYVYHLGGEEVLREPKIFAERVLNLLGYGGEVLLNFIIKEMEKRAS
;
A
#
# COMPACT_ATOMS: atom_id res chain seq x y z
N MET A 1 -7.24 -9.79 12.49
CA MET A 1 -6.34 -9.96 11.33
C MET A 1 -5.77 -11.36 11.41
N SER A 2 -5.70 -12.10 10.29
CA SER A 2 -5.10 -13.44 10.28
C SER A 2 -3.57 -13.39 10.33
N GLU A 3 -2.92 -14.50 10.65
CA GLU A 3 -1.45 -14.62 10.69
C GLU A 3 -0.84 -14.27 9.32
N LYS A 4 -1.39 -14.84 8.24
CA LYS A 4 -1.02 -14.52 6.85
C LYS A 4 -1.15 -13.02 6.52
N GLN A 5 -2.16 -12.34 7.05
CA GLN A 5 -2.34 -10.90 6.84
C GLN A 5 -1.29 -10.08 7.60
N SER A 6 -0.89 -10.54 8.79
CA SER A 6 0.22 -9.97 9.54
C SER A 6 1.53 -10.03 8.75
N ASP A 7 1.85 -11.20 8.17
CA ASP A 7 3.05 -11.38 7.35
C ASP A 7 3.09 -10.43 6.14
N VAL A 8 1.94 -10.20 5.50
CA VAL A 8 1.83 -9.25 4.38
C VAL A 8 2.09 -7.81 4.85
N VAL A 9 1.57 -7.41 6.01
CA VAL A 9 1.85 -6.08 6.59
C VAL A 9 3.32 -5.93 6.89
N GLU A 10 3.94 -6.90 7.56
CA GLU A 10 5.36 -6.85 7.93
C GLU A 10 6.25 -6.73 6.70
N ARG A 11 6.00 -7.57 5.69
CA ARG A 11 6.74 -7.50 4.42
C ARG A 11 6.53 -6.16 3.72
N PHE A 12 5.29 -5.66 3.67
CA PHE A 12 4.98 -4.37 3.06
C PHE A 12 5.76 -3.24 3.74
N VAL A 13 5.71 -3.18 5.07
CA VAL A 13 6.38 -2.14 5.86
C VAL A 13 7.88 -2.19 5.60
N LYS A 14 8.49 -3.38 5.67
CA LYS A 14 9.92 -3.56 5.41
C LYS A 14 10.32 -2.98 4.06
N ILE A 15 9.64 -3.40 2.99
CA ILE A 15 9.94 -2.95 1.62
C ILE A 15 9.71 -1.45 1.46
N ALA A 16 8.60 -0.93 1.98
CA ALA A 16 8.27 0.49 1.93
C ALA A 16 9.31 1.37 2.65
N THR A 17 9.91 0.87 3.74
CA THR A 17 10.89 1.64 4.52
C THR A 17 12.33 1.46 4.08
N GLU A 18 12.67 0.30 3.50
CA GLU A 18 14.06 -0.02 3.11
C GLU A 18 14.36 0.35 1.66
N LEU A 19 13.38 0.21 0.74
CA LEU A 19 13.62 0.40 -0.69
C LEU A 19 13.16 1.76 -1.21
N ILE A 20 12.24 2.41 -0.52
CA ILE A 20 11.63 3.66 -0.98
C ILE A 20 11.95 4.80 -0.01
N PRO A 21 12.50 5.94 -0.48
CA PRO A 21 12.64 7.13 0.34
C PRO A 21 11.30 7.55 0.95
N LYS A 22 11.30 7.94 2.22
CA LYS A 22 10.07 8.22 2.98
C LYS A 22 9.18 9.28 2.32
N ASP A 23 9.78 10.28 1.70
CA ASP A 23 9.11 11.34 0.96
C ASP A 23 8.48 10.87 -0.36
N MET A 24 9.02 9.80 -0.96
CA MET A 24 8.52 9.23 -2.22
C MET A 24 7.45 8.15 -2.03
N PHE A 25 7.34 7.56 -0.85
CA PHE A 25 6.40 6.46 -0.59
C PHE A 25 4.94 6.81 -0.91
N PRO A 26 4.38 7.98 -0.52
CA PRO A 26 3.02 8.36 -0.88
C PRO A 26 2.78 8.40 -2.39
N ASP A 27 3.72 8.94 -3.15
CA ASP A 27 3.62 9.04 -4.61
C ASP A 27 3.69 7.67 -5.27
N GLU A 28 4.55 6.78 -4.75
CA GLU A 28 4.70 5.43 -5.26
C GLU A 28 3.44 4.59 -5.01
N VAL A 29 2.82 4.70 -3.83
CA VAL A 29 1.54 4.07 -3.52
C VAL A 29 0.44 4.59 -4.46
N ARG A 30 0.31 5.91 -4.62
CA ARG A 30 -0.69 6.50 -5.53
C ARG A 30 -0.48 6.02 -6.96
N ARG A 31 0.76 5.98 -7.44
CA ARG A 31 1.10 5.45 -8.77
C ARG A 31 0.61 4.02 -8.93
N CYS A 32 0.94 3.14 -8.00
CA CYS A 32 0.54 1.74 -8.06
C CYS A 32 -0.99 1.57 -8.02
N MET A 33 -1.67 2.29 -7.13
CA MET A 33 -3.14 2.25 -7.04
C MET A 33 -3.78 2.76 -8.34
N ARG A 34 -3.30 3.87 -8.90
CA ARG A 34 -3.77 4.40 -10.19
C ARG A 34 -3.64 3.39 -11.31
N THR A 35 -2.54 2.64 -11.34
CA THR A 35 -2.33 1.58 -12.34
C THR A 35 -3.35 0.45 -12.22
N ILE A 36 -3.76 0.07 -11.00
CA ILE A 36 -4.66 -1.07 -10.79
C ILE A 36 -6.13 -0.68 -10.93
N VAL A 37 -6.54 0.39 -10.26
CA VAL A 37 -7.95 0.75 -10.10
C VAL A 37 -8.35 2.03 -10.81
N GLY A 38 -7.38 2.77 -11.39
CA GLY A 38 -7.61 4.06 -12.04
C GLY A 38 -7.61 5.25 -11.07
N GLU A 39 -7.55 6.45 -11.64
CA GLU A 39 -7.43 7.72 -10.90
C GLU A 39 -8.58 7.94 -9.91
N THR A 40 -9.82 7.81 -10.39
CA THR A 40 -11.02 8.10 -9.59
C THR A 40 -11.13 7.16 -8.41
N ALA A 41 -10.98 5.84 -8.64
CA ALA A 41 -11.06 4.86 -7.58
C ALA A 41 -9.91 5.02 -6.57
N THR A 42 -8.71 5.40 -7.03
CA THR A 42 -7.59 5.69 -6.13
C THR A 42 -7.95 6.79 -5.12
N LYS A 43 -8.55 7.89 -5.56
CA LYS A 43 -8.99 8.99 -4.66
C LYS A 43 -10.03 8.50 -3.66
N VAL A 44 -10.99 7.70 -4.12
CA VAL A 44 -12.04 7.13 -3.26
C VAL A 44 -11.44 6.20 -2.20
N TYR A 45 -10.50 5.32 -2.58
CA TYR A 45 -9.82 4.47 -1.62
C TYR A 45 -9.00 5.27 -0.63
N VAL A 46 -8.19 6.23 -1.07
CA VAL A 46 -7.41 7.08 -0.16
C VAL A 46 -8.33 7.79 0.83
N TYR A 47 -9.47 8.32 0.38
CA TYR A 47 -10.47 8.91 1.25
C TYR A 47 -10.98 7.92 2.31
N HIS A 48 -11.41 6.73 1.91
CA HIS A 48 -11.92 5.70 2.83
C HIS A 48 -10.85 5.13 3.76
N LEU A 49 -9.59 5.15 3.33
CA LEU A 49 -8.46 4.78 4.17
C LEU A 49 -8.12 5.85 5.20
N GLY A 50 -8.72 7.05 5.16
CA GLY A 50 -8.51 8.12 6.14
C GLY A 50 -7.71 9.32 5.61
N GLY A 51 -7.66 9.48 4.28
CA GLY A 51 -7.04 10.62 3.62
C GLY A 51 -5.54 10.49 3.40
N GLU A 52 -4.95 11.57 2.90
CA GLU A 52 -3.55 11.61 2.43
C GLU A 52 -2.53 11.31 3.54
N GLU A 53 -2.86 11.60 4.79
CA GLU A 53 -1.96 11.37 5.93
C GLU A 53 -1.64 9.88 6.14
N VAL A 54 -2.58 8.99 5.79
CA VAL A 54 -2.36 7.54 5.91
C VAL A 54 -1.27 7.05 4.97
N LEU A 55 -1.09 7.71 3.83
CA LEU A 55 -0.03 7.36 2.88
C LEU A 55 1.37 7.66 3.41
N ARG A 56 1.52 8.41 4.50
CA ARG A 56 2.82 8.68 5.14
C ARG A 56 3.24 7.62 6.14
N GLU A 57 2.33 6.72 6.49
CA GLU A 57 2.51 5.70 7.53
C GLU A 57 2.27 4.31 6.93
N PRO A 58 3.31 3.65 6.37
CA PRO A 58 3.19 2.41 5.62
C PRO A 58 2.41 1.30 6.35
N LYS A 59 2.64 1.17 7.67
CA LYS A 59 1.95 0.18 8.50
C LYS A 59 0.45 0.47 8.58
N ILE A 60 0.09 1.71 8.89
CA ILE A 60 -1.31 2.13 9.01
C ILE A 60 -2.02 1.97 7.67
N PHE A 61 -1.37 2.34 6.57
CA PHE A 61 -1.90 2.13 5.23
C PHE A 61 -2.20 0.65 4.96
N ALA A 62 -1.22 -0.24 5.19
CA ALA A 62 -1.38 -1.67 4.94
C ALA A 62 -2.51 -2.29 5.78
N GLU A 63 -2.55 -1.99 7.08
CA GLU A 63 -3.61 -2.47 7.97
C GLU A 63 -5.00 -1.98 7.53
N ARG A 64 -5.12 -0.71 7.14
CA ARG A 64 -6.41 -0.15 6.67
C ARG A 64 -6.85 -0.73 5.33
N VAL A 65 -5.92 -0.97 4.42
CA VAL A 65 -6.21 -1.66 3.14
C VAL A 65 -6.76 -3.06 3.39
N LEU A 66 -6.14 -3.82 4.29
CA LEU A 66 -6.60 -5.16 4.64
C LEU A 66 -7.96 -5.14 5.34
N ASN A 67 -8.19 -4.18 6.25
CA ASN A 67 -9.48 -4.04 6.91
C ASN A 67 -10.60 -3.65 5.94
N LEU A 68 -10.30 -2.82 4.93
CA LEU A 68 -11.29 -2.37 3.95
C LEU A 68 -11.61 -3.45 2.89
N LEU A 69 -10.59 -4.17 2.42
CA LEU A 69 -10.69 -5.02 1.23
C LEU A 69 -10.51 -6.51 1.49
N GLY A 70 -10.12 -6.92 2.70
CA GLY A 70 -9.82 -8.31 3.05
C GLY A 70 -8.79 -8.91 2.08
N TYR A 71 -9.16 -10.02 1.45
CA TYR A 71 -8.31 -10.70 0.45
C TYR A 71 -7.93 -9.79 -0.73
N GLY A 72 -8.82 -8.90 -1.18
CA GLY A 72 -8.48 -7.92 -2.22
C GLY A 72 -7.36 -6.97 -1.79
N GLY A 73 -7.29 -6.66 -0.48
CA GLY A 73 -6.22 -5.88 0.11
C GLY A 73 -4.88 -6.61 0.10
N GLU A 74 -4.88 -7.92 0.38
CA GLU A 74 -3.66 -8.74 0.28
C GLU A 74 -3.09 -8.71 -1.15
N VAL A 75 -3.95 -8.84 -2.16
CA VAL A 75 -3.54 -8.78 -3.57
C VAL A 75 -2.98 -7.40 -3.92
N LEU A 76 -3.62 -6.33 -3.48
CA LEU A 76 -3.18 -4.96 -3.71
C LEU A 76 -1.81 -4.70 -3.08
N LEU A 77 -1.61 -5.04 -1.81
CA LEU A 77 -0.32 -4.83 -1.12
C LEU A 77 0.81 -5.63 -1.77
N ASN A 78 0.55 -6.89 -2.14
CA ASN A 78 1.54 -7.70 -2.85
C ASN A 78 1.90 -7.14 -4.23
N PHE A 79 0.94 -6.54 -4.93
CA PHE A 79 1.23 -5.84 -6.18
C PHE A 79 2.12 -4.62 -5.95
N ILE A 80 1.79 -3.79 -4.95
CA ILE A 80 2.58 -2.60 -4.62
C ILE A 80 4.01 -2.99 -4.24
N ILE A 81 4.18 -4.03 -3.42
CA ILE A 81 5.50 -4.59 -3.06
C ILE A 81 6.30 -4.94 -4.32
N LYS A 82 5.71 -5.70 -5.25
CA LYS A 82 6.39 -6.10 -6.49
C LYS A 82 6.80 -4.91 -7.34
N GLU A 83 5.98 -3.86 -7.38
CA GLU A 83 6.29 -2.64 -8.13
C GLU A 83 7.43 -1.84 -7.51
N MET A 84 7.49 -1.79 -6.17
CA MET A 84 8.61 -1.18 -5.44
C MET A 84 9.91 -1.97 -5.63
N GLU A 85 9.86 -3.29 -5.51
CA GLU A 85 11.00 -4.20 -5.74
C GLU A 85 11.59 -4.02 -7.15
N LYS A 86 10.74 -3.91 -8.19
CA LYS A 86 11.19 -3.70 -9.58
C LYS A 86 11.90 -2.38 -9.81
N ARG A 87 11.55 -1.33 -9.07
CA ARG A 87 12.15 0.01 -9.23
C ARG A 87 13.47 0.18 -8.51
N ALA A 88 13.70 -0.62 -7.46
CA ALA A 88 14.95 -0.65 -6.73
C ALA A 88 16.03 -1.51 -7.43
N SER A 89 15.68 -2.24 -8.49
CA SER A 89 16.58 -3.04 -9.33
C SER A 89 17.02 -2.26 -10.57
#